data_AF-A0A7K1FFK5-F1
#
_entry.id   AF-A0A7K1FFK5-F1
#
_cell.length_a   1.000
_cell.length_b   1.000
_cell.length_c   1.000
_cell.angle_alpha   90.00
_cell.angle_beta   90.00
_cell.angle_gamma   90.00
#
_symmetry.space_group_name_H-M   'P 1'
#
loop_
_entity.id
_entity.type
_entity.pdbx_description
1 polymer ?
#
loop_
_entity_poly.entity_id
_entity_poly.type
_entity_poly.pdbx_seq_one_letter_code
_entity_poly.pdbx_strand_id
1 'polypeptide(L)'
;MHTWQMLARARPTIRCLEEYLTDGWEDVSHLRLTRSVNVGSAALPNLPDLAHPLIRHAAAVFRNGHSDDEGGVARESITGLTDPPFWKVKTGRWRGAVWQDPESGDFWLVAGGLRRENEAEDFYKAFMRAISAGGSAPFLPSADDRARAKYETVAASLLEWELELQRAVIEAVEAALTSPQKISIADVVGDRAVATVTLSVETVDMGEAEGLLSELTLEVATLDFASAELIARAEIVIMTALCPYEQDWTAGHTGSEHVYSLLETQDALLARMSTAAIGRPGEVIAGTISHYADAAAIGDGSVQGTAVRALCGVHFVPRQDHAPMEVCGSCAELVELMRLKTTSGGGPPAL
;
A
#
# COMPACT_ATOMS: atom_id res chain seq x y z
N MET A 1 -4.32 -24.43 1.42
CA MET A 1 -4.91 -24.13 2.75
C MET A 1 -3.81 -23.56 3.67
N HIS A 2 -3.29 -22.39 3.31
CA HIS A 2 -2.41 -21.60 4.19
C HIS A 2 -3.13 -20.29 4.42
N THR A 3 -4.04 -20.30 5.40
CA THR A 3 -4.47 -19.05 6.03
C THR A 3 -3.25 -18.48 6.73
N TRP A 4 -2.53 -17.60 6.06
CA TRP A 4 -1.56 -16.72 6.67
C TRP A 4 -2.33 -15.76 7.57
N GLN A 5 -2.71 -16.24 8.76
CA GLN A 5 -2.97 -15.35 9.87
C GLN A 5 -1.64 -14.65 10.15
N MET A 6 -1.46 -13.43 9.62
CA MET A 6 -0.51 -12.52 10.25
C MET A 6 -0.76 -12.60 11.75
N LEU A 7 0.28 -12.92 12.53
CA LEU A 7 0.18 -13.05 13.97
C LEU A 7 -0.43 -11.76 14.51
N ALA A 8 -1.73 -11.79 14.86
CA ALA A 8 -2.43 -10.58 15.25
C ALA A 8 -1.76 -10.05 16.51
N ARG A 9 -1.20 -8.84 16.41
CA ARG A 9 -0.49 -8.16 17.50
C ARG A 9 -1.50 -7.43 18.37
N ALA A 10 -1.23 -7.32 19.66
CA ALA A 10 -2.09 -6.54 20.54
C ALA A 10 -2.21 -5.11 20.04
N ARG A 11 -3.45 -4.64 19.98
CA ARG A 11 -3.83 -3.33 19.48
C ARG A 11 -4.53 -2.52 20.57
N PRO A 12 -4.28 -1.21 20.69
CA PRO A 12 -5.02 -0.37 21.63
C PRO A 12 -6.48 -0.23 21.20
N THR A 13 -7.40 -0.13 22.18
CA THR A 13 -8.74 0.39 21.89
C THR A 13 -8.70 1.90 21.66
N ILE A 14 -9.66 2.44 20.91
CA ILE A 14 -9.85 3.87 20.68
C ILE A 14 -9.94 4.60 22.03
N ARG A 15 -10.71 4.06 22.97
CA ARG A 15 -10.79 4.56 24.34
C ARG A 15 -9.43 4.61 25.04
N CYS A 16 -8.60 3.59 24.86
CA CYS A 16 -7.24 3.58 25.42
C CYS A 16 -6.40 4.73 24.87
N LEU A 17 -6.47 4.97 23.56
CA LEU A 17 -5.78 6.09 22.90
C LEU A 17 -6.26 7.45 23.43
N GLU A 18 -7.57 7.60 23.59
CA GLU A 18 -8.19 8.86 23.98
C GLU A 18 -8.05 9.17 25.48
N GLU A 19 -8.37 8.22 26.35
CA GLU A 19 -8.46 8.50 27.79
C GLU A 19 -7.16 8.25 28.54
N TYR A 20 -6.32 7.32 28.08
CA TYR A 20 -5.20 6.80 28.86
C TYR A 20 -3.83 7.18 28.29
N LEU A 21 -3.69 7.16 26.96
CA LEU A 21 -2.40 7.42 26.29
C LEU A 21 -2.32 8.87 25.82
N THR A 22 -2.41 9.80 26.77
CA THR A 22 -2.37 11.25 26.53
C THR A 22 -0.95 11.83 26.47
N ASP A 23 0.07 11.11 26.94
CA ASP A 23 1.46 11.56 27.05
C ASP A 23 2.49 10.50 26.64
N GLY A 24 3.76 10.87 26.59
CA GLY A 24 4.90 9.95 26.38
C GLY A 24 4.97 9.26 25.02
N TRP A 25 4.38 9.89 24.00
CA TRP A 25 4.52 9.50 22.60
C TRP A 25 5.93 9.81 22.08
N GLU A 26 6.52 8.83 21.39
CA GLU A 26 7.80 8.99 20.71
C GLU A 26 7.64 9.83 19.44
N ASP A 27 6.45 9.75 18.81
CA ASP A 27 6.07 10.58 17.66
C ASP A 27 4.82 11.43 18.00
N VAL A 28 5.00 12.75 18.02
CA VAL A 28 3.94 13.72 18.31
C VAL A 28 2.88 13.75 17.20
N SER A 29 3.24 13.40 15.95
CA SER A 29 2.28 13.34 14.84
C SER A 29 1.23 12.24 15.09
N HIS A 30 1.64 11.08 15.60
CA HIS A 30 0.74 10.00 15.98
C HIS A 30 -0.22 10.41 17.11
N LEU A 31 0.29 11.12 18.13
CA LEU A 31 -0.59 11.71 19.15
C LEU A 31 -1.63 12.63 18.52
N ARG A 32 -1.25 13.53 17.61
CA ARG A 32 -2.21 14.44 16.95
C ARG A 32 -3.26 13.67 16.14
N LEU A 33 -2.87 12.62 15.43
CA LEU A 33 -3.79 11.80 14.63
C LEU A 33 -4.81 11.08 15.51
N THR A 34 -4.38 10.51 16.65
CA THR A 34 -5.30 9.88 17.62
C THR A 34 -6.25 10.86 18.32
N ARG A 35 -5.96 12.17 18.27
CA ARG A 35 -6.80 13.24 18.81
C ARG A 35 -7.69 13.90 17.76
N SER A 36 -7.52 13.54 16.49
CA SER A 36 -8.37 14.03 15.42
C SER A 36 -9.75 13.38 15.51
N VAL A 37 -10.78 14.08 15.05
CA VAL A 37 -12.20 13.66 15.12
C VAL A 37 -12.46 12.34 14.36
N ASN A 38 -11.48 11.82 13.62
CA ASN A 38 -11.63 10.64 12.79
C ASN A 38 -10.45 9.66 12.98
N VAL A 39 -10.40 9.02 14.15
CA VAL A 39 -9.47 7.90 14.44
C VAL A 39 -9.68 6.73 13.45
N GLY A 40 -10.81 6.71 12.72
CA GLY A 40 -11.08 5.79 11.61
C GLY A 40 -10.49 6.18 10.25
N SER A 41 -9.84 7.35 10.13
CA SER A 41 -9.27 7.82 8.86
C SER A 41 -8.11 6.95 8.36
N ALA A 42 -7.97 6.85 7.03
CA ALA A 42 -6.84 6.21 6.36
C ALA A 42 -5.48 6.89 6.68
N ALA A 43 -5.50 8.10 7.25
CA ALA A 43 -4.30 8.83 7.67
C ALA A 43 -3.67 8.28 8.97
N LEU A 44 -4.43 7.53 9.78
CA LEU A 44 -3.88 6.91 10.99
C LEU A 44 -3.15 5.62 10.61
N PRO A 45 -1.89 5.41 11.05
CA PRO A 45 -1.22 4.12 10.93
C PRO A 45 -2.04 2.98 11.54
N ASN A 46 -1.66 1.74 11.24
CA ASN A 46 -2.20 0.59 11.95
C ASN A 46 -1.99 0.77 13.47
N LEU A 47 -3.02 0.51 14.26
CA LEU A 47 -2.99 0.78 15.70
C LEU A 47 -1.82 0.10 16.45
N PRO A 48 -1.38 -1.13 16.10
CA PRO A 48 -0.19 -1.76 16.70
C PRO A 48 1.16 -1.08 16.38
N ASP A 49 1.20 -0.23 15.35
CA ASP A 49 2.43 0.43 14.85
C ASP A 49 2.57 1.87 15.35
N LEU A 50 1.61 2.35 16.14
CA LEU A 50 1.66 3.64 16.79
C LEU A 50 2.89 3.75 17.72
N ALA A 51 3.61 4.86 17.57
CA ALA A 51 4.88 5.15 18.27
C ALA A 51 4.67 5.58 19.74
N HIS A 52 4.09 4.67 20.53
CA HIS A 52 3.98 4.79 21.98
C HIS A 52 4.65 3.57 22.65
N PRO A 53 5.51 3.75 23.67
CA PRO A 53 6.26 2.66 24.28
C PRO A 53 5.38 1.49 24.76
N LEU A 54 4.24 1.81 25.39
CA LEU A 54 3.30 0.80 25.88
C LEU A 54 2.60 0.04 24.74
N ILE A 55 2.26 0.71 23.64
CA ILE A 55 1.60 0.07 22.48
C ILE A 55 2.59 -0.89 21.82
N ARG A 56 3.80 -0.42 21.50
CA ARG A 56 4.85 -1.25 20.88
C ARG A 56 5.19 -2.45 21.73
N HIS A 57 5.30 -2.28 23.05
CA HIS A 57 5.59 -3.38 23.96
C HIS A 57 4.42 -4.37 24.06
N ALA A 58 3.17 -3.91 24.15
CA ALA A 58 2.00 -4.79 24.12
C ALA A 58 1.95 -5.58 22.80
N ALA A 59 2.09 -4.91 21.67
CA ALA A 59 2.11 -5.51 20.34
C ALA A 59 3.28 -6.49 20.13
N ALA A 60 4.37 -6.34 20.88
CA ALA A 60 5.50 -7.27 20.83
C ALA A 60 5.26 -8.53 21.66
N VAL A 61 4.72 -8.38 22.88
CA VAL A 61 4.53 -9.47 23.86
C VAL A 61 3.26 -10.28 23.60
N PHE A 62 2.19 -9.64 23.14
CA PHE A 62 0.89 -10.25 22.93
C PHE A 62 0.63 -10.42 21.43
N ARG A 63 0.77 -11.65 20.95
CA ARG A 63 0.57 -12.05 19.56
C ARG A 63 -0.25 -13.34 19.51
N ASN A 64 -1.20 -13.44 18.58
CA ASN A 64 -1.90 -14.71 18.33
C ASN A 64 -0.89 -15.78 17.89
N GLY A 65 -1.11 -17.05 18.27
CA GLY A 65 -0.23 -18.16 17.90
C GLY A 65 1.00 -18.38 18.80
N HIS A 66 1.34 -17.45 19.70
CA HIS A 66 2.29 -17.72 20.78
C HIS A 66 1.58 -18.40 21.95
N SER A 67 1.88 -19.69 22.16
CA SER A 67 1.56 -20.39 23.41
C SER A 67 2.61 -20.05 24.47
N ASP A 68 2.21 -20.06 25.75
CA ASP A 68 3.13 -19.83 26.86
C ASP A 68 4.19 -20.95 27.01
N ASP A 69 4.11 -22.03 26.22
CA ASP A 69 4.97 -23.21 26.27
C ASP A 69 6.23 -23.13 25.38
N GLU A 70 6.27 -22.26 24.36
CA GLU A 70 7.43 -22.12 23.45
C GLU A 70 8.51 -21.15 23.97
N GLY A 71 8.87 -21.27 25.27
CA GLY A 71 9.89 -20.43 25.89
C GLY A 71 9.51 -18.94 26.04
N GLY A 72 8.22 -18.63 25.91
CA GLY A 72 7.67 -17.28 26.03
C GLY A 72 7.71 -16.72 27.46
N VAL A 73 7.70 -15.39 27.57
CA VAL A 73 7.52 -14.70 28.85
C VAL A 73 6.13 -15.03 29.38
N ALA A 74 6.04 -15.77 30.48
CA ALA A 74 4.77 -16.12 31.11
C ALA A 74 3.92 -14.86 31.36
N ARG A 75 2.70 -14.84 30.80
CA ARG A 75 1.78 -13.71 30.92
C ARG A 75 1.29 -13.59 32.36
N GLU A 76 1.53 -12.43 32.99
CA GLU A 76 1.10 -12.19 34.37
C GLU A 76 -0.33 -11.61 34.37
N SER A 77 -1.31 -12.31 34.94
CA SER A 77 -2.68 -11.80 35.09
C SER A 77 -2.77 -10.67 36.12
N ILE A 78 -3.71 -9.75 35.93
CA ILE A 78 -4.12 -8.78 36.96
C ILE A 78 -4.89 -9.52 38.05
N THR A 79 -4.22 -9.74 39.19
CA THR A 79 -4.79 -10.44 40.35
C THR A 79 -6.14 -9.84 40.75
N GLY A 80 -7.16 -10.68 40.93
CA GLY A 80 -8.50 -10.24 41.34
C GLY A 80 -9.48 -9.95 40.20
N LEU A 81 -9.02 -9.92 38.94
CA LEU A 81 -9.88 -9.83 37.77
C LEU A 81 -9.85 -11.17 37.03
N THR A 82 -10.88 -11.99 37.24
CA THR A 82 -10.96 -13.36 36.68
C THR A 82 -12.06 -13.53 35.64
N ASP A 83 -13.07 -12.66 35.63
CA ASP A 83 -14.18 -12.69 34.68
C ASP A 83 -14.55 -11.28 34.20
N PRO A 84 -14.05 -10.83 33.03
CA PRO A 84 -13.04 -11.50 32.21
C PRO A 84 -11.62 -11.35 32.79
N PRO A 85 -10.67 -12.24 32.40
CA PRO A 85 -9.27 -12.09 32.77
C PRO A 85 -8.59 -10.94 32.02
N PHE A 86 -7.70 -10.23 32.72
CA PHE A 86 -6.84 -9.21 32.13
C PHE A 86 -5.37 -9.51 32.40
N TRP A 87 -4.52 -9.18 31.44
CA TRP A 87 -3.08 -9.42 31.48
C TRP A 87 -2.31 -8.12 31.69
N LYS A 88 -1.21 -8.20 32.45
CA LYS A 88 -0.32 -7.07 32.71
C LYS A 88 0.64 -6.88 31.55
N VAL A 89 0.83 -5.62 31.16
CA VAL A 89 1.94 -5.20 30.31
C VAL A 89 2.72 -4.08 31.00
N LYS A 90 4.05 -4.19 31.06
CA LYS A 90 4.92 -3.30 31.84
C LYS A 90 6.14 -2.92 31.01
N THR A 91 6.33 -1.63 30.73
CA THR A 91 7.53 -1.13 30.04
C THR A 91 7.98 0.20 30.63
N GLY A 92 9.22 0.26 31.15
CA GLY A 92 9.70 1.42 31.91
C GLY A 92 8.71 1.85 33.01
N ARG A 93 8.27 3.12 32.95
CA ARG A 93 7.24 3.69 33.84
C ARG A 93 5.80 3.36 33.42
N TRP A 94 5.57 2.83 32.23
CA TRP A 94 4.23 2.52 31.72
C TRP A 94 3.70 1.19 32.22
N ARG A 95 2.41 1.15 32.51
CA ARG A 95 1.62 -0.02 32.90
C ARG A 95 0.37 -0.07 32.03
N GLY A 96 -0.06 -1.26 31.65
CA GLY A 96 -1.28 -1.43 30.86
C GLY A 96 -2.00 -2.72 31.19
N ALA A 97 -3.29 -2.73 30.85
CA ALA A 97 -4.15 -3.90 30.93
C ALA A 97 -4.48 -4.38 29.52
N VAL A 98 -4.21 -5.65 29.24
CA VAL A 98 -4.53 -6.30 27.97
C VAL A 98 -5.64 -7.31 28.20
N TRP A 99 -6.65 -7.29 27.34
CA TRP A 99 -7.72 -8.28 27.32
C TRP A 99 -7.61 -9.14 26.06
N GLN A 100 -7.94 -10.42 26.15
CA GLN A 100 -8.02 -11.30 24.99
C GLN A 100 -9.48 -11.55 24.66
N ASP A 101 -9.84 -11.30 23.41
CA ASP A 101 -11.17 -11.58 22.92
C ASP A 101 -11.40 -13.10 22.85
N PRO A 102 -12.38 -13.65 23.59
CA PRO A 102 -12.63 -15.08 23.57
C PRO A 102 -13.20 -15.58 22.23
N GLU A 103 -13.82 -14.70 21.42
CA GLU A 103 -14.41 -15.07 20.14
C GLU A 103 -13.37 -15.03 19.01
N SER A 104 -12.62 -13.93 18.88
CA SER A 104 -11.64 -13.76 17.78
C SER A 104 -10.23 -14.20 18.16
N GLY A 105 -9.93 -14.33 19.46
CA GLY A 105 -8.59 -14.56 19.98
C GLY A 105 -7.69 -13.32 20.01
N ASP A 106 -8.14 -12.17 19.49
CA ASP A 106 -7.36 -10.92 19.41
C ASP A 106 -7.01 -10.35 20.78
N PHE A 107 -5.81 -9.78 20.89
CA PHE A 107 -5.40 -9.03 22.08
C PHE A 107 -5.68 -7.53 21.95
N TRP A 108 -6.23 -6.94 23.01
CA TRP A 108 -6.60 -5.54 23.08
C TRP A 108 -5.96 -4.87 24.29
N LEU A 109 -5.15 -3.84 24.06
CA LEU A 109 -4.70 -2.94 25.12
C LEU A 109 -5.86 -2.00 25.47
N VAL A 110 -6.52 -2.28 26.60
CA VAL A 110 -7.79 -1.62 26.98
C VAL A 110 -7.58 -0.42 27.90
N ALA A 111 -6.45 -0.37 28.61
CA ALA A 111 -6.11 0.73 29.49
C ALA A 111 -4.59 0.85 29.66
N GLY A 112 -4.11 2.07 29.90
CA GLY A 112 -2.72 2.38 30.12
C GLY A 112 -2.53 3.45 31.19
N GLY A 113 -1.34 3.54 31.77
CA GLY A 113 -1.04 4.58 32.76
C GLY A 113 0.40 4.55 33.23
N LEU A 114 0.77 5.60 33.95
CA LEU A 114 2.10 5.73 34.53
C LEU A 114 2.15 5.14 35.94
N ARG A 115 3.27 4.49 36.26
CA ARG A 115 3.71 4.28 37.63
C ARG A 115 4.46 5.54 38.07
N ARG A 116 3.90 6.31 39.00
CA ARG A 116 4.56 7.48 39.59
C ARG A 116 5.27 7.08 40.88
N GLU A 117 6.52 7.50 41.05
CA GLU A 117 7.23 7.35 42.32
C GLU A 117 6.54 8.21 43.39
N ASN A 118 6.35 7.65 44.58
CA ASN A 118 5.67 8.27 45.74
C ASN A 118 4.14 8.50 45.64
N GLU A 119 3.45 8.00 44.62
CA GLU A 119 1.98 7.97 44.62
C GLU A 119 1.46 6.69 45.27
N ALA A 120 0.49 6.82 46.18
CA ALA A 120 -0.09 5.72 46.95
C ALA A 120 -0.91 4.75 46.09
N GLU A 121 -1.32 5.16 44.89
CA GLU A 121 -2.22 4.41 44.01
C GLU A 121 -1.49 3.88 42.77
N ASP A 122 -1.18 2.58 42.79
CA ASP A 122 -0.67 1.83 41.63
C ASP A 122 -1.75 1.74 40.54
N PHE A 123 -1.38 1.92 39.26
CA PHE A 123 -2.31 1.87 38.11
C PHE A 123 -3.26 0.67 38.18
N TYR A 124 -2.73 -0.52 38.50
CA TYR A 124 -3.54 -1.73 38.58
C TYR A 124 -4.60 -1.65 39.68
N LYS A 125 -4.33 -1.00 40.82
CA LYS A 125 -5.31 -0.79 41.89
C LYS A 125 -6.44 0.14 41.45
N ALA A 126 -6.11 1.25 40.78
CA ALA A 126 -7.10 2.17 40.22
C ALA A 126 -7.98 1.46 39.17
N PHE A 127 -7.35 0.68 38.27
CA PHE A 127 -8.05 -0.10 37.26
C PHE A 127 -8.98 -1.15 37.88
N MET A 128 -8.50 -1.92 38.86
CA MET A 128 -9.34 -2.89 39.60
C MET A 128 -10.53 -2.23 40.28
N ARG A 129 -10.34 -1.06 40.91
CA ARG A 129 -11.42 -0.29 41.53
C ARG A 129 -12.45 0.15 40.49
N ALA A 130 -12.01 0.63 39.33
CA ALA A 130 -12.90 1.06 38.26
C ALA A 130 -13.76 -0.11 37.73
N ILE A 131 -13.15 -1.28 37.51
CA ILE A 131 -13.86 -2.51 37.12
C ILE A 131 -14.85 -2.94 38.21
N SER A 132 -14.43 -2.90 39.48
CA SER A 132 -15.29 -3.29 40.60
C SER A 132 -16.50 -2.37 40.78
N ALA A 133 -16.36 -1.08 40.43
CA ALA A 133 -17.40 -0.08 40.57
C ALA A 133 -18.37 -0.01 39.37
N GLY A 134 -17.87 -0.21 38.14
CA GLY A 134 -18.62 0.03 36.91
C GLY A 134 -18.71 -1.17 35.95
N GLY A 135 -18.13 -2.32 36.32
CA GLY A 135 -18.01 -3.48 35.45
C GLY A 135 -16.89 -3.36 34.41
N SER A 136 -16.63 -4.45 33.70
CA SER A 136 -15.58 -4.55 32.68
C SER A 136 -16.01 -4.04 31.30
N ALA A 137 -17.30 -4.10 30.98
CA ALA A 137 -17.86 -3.79 29.67
C ALA A 137 -17.36 -2.45 29.07
N PRO A 138 -17.25 -1.33 29.83
CA PRO A 138 -16.77 -0.06 29.26
C PRO A 138 -15.32 -0.09 28.77
N PHE A 139 -14.52 -1.06 29.21
CA PHE A 139 -13.11 -1.19 28.84
C PHE A 139 -12.90 -2.11 27.65
N LEU A 140 -13.88 -2.96 27.33
CA LEU A 140 -13.77 -3.91 26.24
C LEU A 140 -13.90 -3.19 24.88
N PRO A 141 -13.37 -3.80 23.80
CA PRO A 141 -13.45 -3.22 22.45
C PRO A 141 -14.89 -2.97 22.02
N SER A 142 -15.15 -1.75 21.54
CA SER A 142 -16.41 -1.32 20.95
C SER A 142 -16.61 -1.88 19.53
N ALA A 143 -17.75 -1.56 18.92
CA ALA A 143 -18.01 -1.88 17.52
C ALA A 143 -17.03 -1.18 16.57
N ASP A 144 -16.64 0.06 16.88
CA ASP A 144 -15.71 0.85 16.06
C ASP A 144 -14.29 0.28 16.14
N ASP A 145 -13.86 -0.17 17.33
CA ASP A 145 -12.59 -0.88 17.52
C ASP A 145 -12.53 -2.11 16.59
N ARG A 146 -13.58 -2.92 16.58
CA ARG A 146 -13.68 -4.14 15.77
C ARG A 146 -13.75 -3.83 14.28
N ALA A 147 -14.48 -2.80 13.88
CA ALA A 147 -14.55 -2.36 12.49
C ALA A 147 -13.18 -1.91 11.98
N ARG A 148 -12.42 -1.16 12.79
CA ARG A 148 -11.04 -0.77 12.48
C ARG A 148 -10.12 -1.98 12.36
N ALA A 149 -10.18 -2.91 13.31
CA ALA A 149 -9.37 -4.13 13.25
C ALA A 149 -9.63 -4.97 11.98
N LYS A 150 -10.90 -5.05 11.55
CA LYS A 150 -11.28 -5.69 10.29
C LYS A 150 -10.67 -4.97 9.08
N TYR A 151 -10.75 -3.63 9.05
CA TYR A 151 -10.14 -2.84 7.98
C TYR A 151 -8.62 -3.05 7.91
N GLU A 152 -7.92 -2.99 9.05
CA GLU A 152 -6.47 -3.21 9.11
C GLU A 152 -6.08 -4.61 8.60
N THR A 153 -6.90 -5.61 8.91
CA THR A 153 -6.68 -6.98 8.44
C THR A 153 -6.81 -7.06 6.92
N VAL A 154 -7.86 -6.47 6.35
CA VAL A 154 -8.07 -6.44 4.89
C VAL A 154 -6.96 -5.64 4.19
N ALA A 155 -6.61 -4.48 4.71
CA ALA A 155 -5.56 -3.62 4.14
C ALA A 155 -4.20 -4.33 4.14
N ALA A 156 -3.88 -5.06 5.21
CA ALA A 156 -2.63 -5.79 5.30
C ALA A 156 -2.63 -7.05 4.41
N SER A 157 -3.76 -7.75 4.24
CA SER A 157 -3.89 -8.82 3.23
C SER A 157 -3.69 -8.29 1.81
N LEU A 158 -4.26 -7.13 1.49
CA LEU A 158 -4.06 -6.48 0.19
C LEU A 158 -2.59 -6.11 -0.01
N LEU A 159 -1.94 -5.48 0.97
CA LEU A 159 -0.53 -5.11 0.87
C LEU A 159 0.39 -6.32 0.68
N GLU A 160 0.15 -7.43 1.41
CA GLU A 160 0.94 -8.65 1.23
C GLU A 160 0.77 -9.21 -0.18
N TRP A 161 -0.48 -9.27 -0.67
CA TRP A 161 -0.78 -9.68 -2.04
C TRP A 161 -0.08 -8.80 -3.09
N GLU A 162 -0.05 -7.47 -2.90
CA GLU A 162 0.68 -6.55 -3.79
C GLU A 162 2.20 -6.80 -3.75
N LEU A 163 2.77 -7.04 -2.57
CA LEU A 163 4.18 -7.35 -2.39
C LEU A 163 4.55 -8.72 -3.00
N GLU A 164 3.66 -9.71 -2.91
CA GLU A 164 3.85 -11.01 -3.58
C GLU A 164 3.86 -10.85 -5.10
N LEU A 165 2.93 -10.08 -5.67
CA LEU A 165 2.91 -9.78 -7.11
C LEU A 165 4.18 -9.03 -7.57
N GLN A 166 4.59 -8.01 -6.83
CA GLN A 166 5.82 -7.27 -7.12
C GLN A 166 7.06 -8.18 -7.10
N ARG A 167 7.17 -9.07 -6.11
CA ARG A 167 8.26 -10.06 -6.05
C ARG A 167 8.21 -11.01 -7.25
N ALA A 168 7.04 -11.59 -7.51
CA ALA A 168 6.87 -12.55 -8.59
C ALA A 168 7.19 -11.96 -9.97
N VAL A 169 6.81 -10.71 -10.24
CA VAL A 169 7.09 -10.07 -11.53
C VAL A 169 8.57 -9.72 -11.71
N ILE A 170 9.22 -9.21 -10.66
CA ILE A 170 10.66 -8.89 -10.71
C ILE A 170 11.47 -10.16 -10.98
N GLU A 171 11.15 -11.27 -10.30
CA GLU A 171 11.79 -12.56 -10.53
C GLU A 171 11.54 -13.09 -11.95
N ALA A 172 10.33 -12.88 -12.50
CA ALA A 172 9.97 -13.36 -13.83
C ALA A 172 10.68 -12.61 -14.97
N VAL A 173 10.97 -11.32 -14.84
CA VAL A 173 11.59 -10.55 -15.92
C VAL A 173 13.00 -11.07 -16.25
N GLU A 174 13.78 -11.51 -15.26
CA GLU A 174 15.12 -12.07 -15.52
C GLU A 174 15.03 -13.32 -16.39
N ALA A 175 14.08 -14.19 -16.08
CA ALA A 175 13.80 -15.38 -16.89
C ALA A 175 13.18 -15.03 -18.27
N ALA A 176 12.45 -13.92 -18.35
CA ALA A 176 11.82 -13.42 -19.58
C ALA A 176 12.82 -13.00 -20.66
N LEU A 177 14.06 -12.67 -20.28
CA LEU A 177 15.16 -12.38 -21.22
C LEU A 177 15.54 -13.58 -22.09
N THR A 178 15.24 -14.79 -21.64
CA THR A 178 15.56 -16.03 -22.39
C THR A 178 14.33 -16.66 -23.01
N SER A 179 13.19 -16.61 -22.32
CA SER A 179 11.94 -17.21 -22.80
C SER A 179 10.73 -16.57 -22.11
N PRO A 180 9.57 -16.45 -22.79
CA PRO A 180 8.39 -15.87 -22.17
C PRO A 180 8.01 -16.56 -20.85
N GLN A 181 7.66 -15.76 -19.85
CA GLN A 181 7.24 -16.22 -18.53
C GLN A 181 5.74 -16.01 -18.34
N LYS A 182 5.11 -16.86 -17.52
CA LYS A 182 3.70 -16.75 -17.18
C LYS A 182 3.51 -16.71 -15.68
N ILE A 183 2.85 -15.66 -15.20
CA ILE A 183 2.50 -15.45 -13.79
C ILE A 183 0.99 -15.58 -13.64
N SER A 184 0.55 -16.20 -12.54
CA SER A 184 -0.86 -16.24 -12.15
C SER A 184 -1.15 -15.12 -11.14
N ILE A 185 -2.16 -14.32 -11.41
CA ILE A 185 -2.71 -13.35 -10.44
C ILE A 185 -3.77 -14.10 -9.64
N ALA A 186 -3.50 -14.35 -8.36
CA ALA A 186 -4.48 -14.93 -7.44
C ALA A 186 -5.43 -13.85 -6.89
N ASP A 187 -6.57 -14.29 -6.35
CA ASP A 187 -7.44 -13.45 -5.53
C ASP A 187 -6.68 -12.99 -4.25
N VAL A 188 -7.11 -11.89 -3.62
CA VAL A 188 -6.54 -11.44 -2.34
C VAL A 188 -6.82 -12.47 -1.24
N VAL A 189 -7.97 -13.16 -1.35
CA VAL A 189 -8.39 -14.17 -0.39
C VAL A 189 -8.39 -15.55 -1.06
N GLY A 190 -7.24 -16.23 -0.96
CA GLY A 190 -7.07 -17.62 -1.38
C GLY A 190 -6.38 -17.79 -2.72
N ASP A 191 -6.21 -19.04 -3.15
CA ASP A 191 -5.29 -19.41 -4.24
C ASP A 191 -5.95 -19.40 -5.63
N ARG A 192 -7.15 -18.84 -5.76
CA ARG A 192 -7.91 -18.87 -7.02
C ARG A 192 -7.35 -17.83 -7.98
N ALA A 193 -6.91 -18.27 -9.16
CA ALA A 193 -6.45 -17.37 -10.21
C ALA A 193 -7.61 -16.52 -10.77
N VAL A 194 -7.42 -15.20 -10.83
CA VAL A 194 -8.36 -14.23 -11.41
C VAL A 194 -7.88 -13.69 -12.75
N ALA A 195 -6.58 -13.74 -13.02
CA ALA A 195 -5.97 -13.38 -14.30
C ALA A 195 -4.61 -14.08 -14.47
N THR A 196 -4.07 -14.06 -15.69
CA THR A 196 -2.67 -14.46 -15.95
C THR A 196 -1.93 -13.37 -16.69
N VAL A 197 -0.67 -13.18 -16.36
CA VAL A 197 0.23 -12.25 -17.05
C VAL A 197 1.29 -13.03 -17.78
N THR A 198 1.42 -12.81 -19.09
CA THR A 198 2.55 -13.29 -19.88
C THR A 198 3.55 -12.16 -20.03
N LEU A 199 4.81 -12.43 -19.70
CA LEU A 199 5.93 -11.51 -19.87
C LEU A 199 6.86 -12.04 -20.96
N SER A 200 7.21 -11.19 -21.92
CA SER A 200 8.20 -11.50 -22.94
C SER A 200 9.15 -10.34 -23.14
N VAL A 201 10.43 -10.64 -23.37
CA VAL A 201 11.42 -9.65 -23.76
C VAL A 201 11.95 -10.00 -25.14
N GLU A 202 11.83 -9.05 -26.06
CA GLU A 202 12.46 -9.13 -27.37
C GLU A 202 13.65 -8.18 -27.43
N THR A 203 14.82 -8.66 -27.84
CA THR A 203 16.05 -7.87 -27.86
C THR A 203 16.59 -7.76 -29.28
N VAL A 204 16.96 -6.54 -29.67
CA VAL A 204 17.59 -6.21 -30.95
C VAL A 204 18.97 -5.61 -30.68
N ASP A 205 19.99 -6.12 -31.38
CA ASP A 205 21.35 -5.57 -31.35
C ASP A 205 21.43 -4.35 -32.27
N MET A 206 21.66 -3.18 -31.67
CA MET A 206 21.79 -1.89 -32.36
C MET A 206 23.26 -1.56 -32.72
N GLY A 207 24.18 -2.49 -32.47
CA GLY A 207 25.61 -2.35 -32.72
C GLY A 207 26.39 -1.81 -31.51
N GLU A 208 27.73 -1.85 -31.61
CA GLU A 208 28.64 -1.60 -30.47
C GLU A 208 28.47 -0.23 -29.77
N ALA A 209 27.93 0.77 -30.46
CA ALA A 209 27.76 2.12 -29.91
C ALA A 209 26.44 2.32 -29.15
N GLU A 210 25.40 1.57 -29.51
CA GLU A 210 24.03 1.74 -28.99
C GLU A 210 23.57 0.56 -28.11
N GLY A 211 24.26 -0.57 -28.20
CA GLY A 211 24.03 -1.74 -27.35
C GLY A 211 22.78 -2.53 -27.73
N LEU A 212 22.21 -3.22 -26.73
CA LEU A 212 21.02 -4.04 -26.89
C LEU A 212 19.77 -3.24 -26.52
N LEU A 213 18.87 -3.06 -27.48
CA LEU A 213 17.54 -2.48 -27.26
C LEU A 213 16.56 -3.61 -26.95
N SER A 214 15.83 -3.52 -25.85
CA SER A 214 14.87 -4.52 -25.41
C SER A 214 13.47 -3.95 -25.31
N GLU A 215 12.50 -4.67 -25.89
CA GLU A 215 11.08 -4.43 -25.67
C GLU A 215 10.54 -5.47 -24.70
N LEU A 216 10.14 -5.01 -23.51
CA LEU A 216 9.39 -5.80 -22.54
C LEU A 216 7.91 -5.66 -22.85
N THR A 217 7.22 -6.79 -23.05
CA THR A 217 5.77 -6.85 -23.25
C THR A 217 5.10 -7.60 -22.10
N LEU A 218 3.99 -7.06 -21.62
CA LEU A 218 3.08 -7.65 -20.64
C LEU A 218 1.72 -7.89 -21.30
N GLU A 219 1.23 -9.12 -21.28
CA GLU A 219 -0.10 -9.46 -21.76
C GLU A 219 -0.93 -9.98 -20.58
N VAL A 220 -2.03 -9.30 -20.26
CA VAL A 220 -2.91 -9.64 -19.14
C VAL A 220 -4.19 -10.26 -19.68
N ALA A 221 -4.36 -11.56 -19.41
CA ALA A 221 -5.55 -12.31 -19.75
C ALA A 221 -6.46 -12.48 -18.53
N THR A 222 -7.66 -11.89 -18.60
CA THR A 222 -8.67 -11.98 -17.54
C THR A 222 -9.29 -13.39 -17.50
N LEU A 223 -9.28 -14.02 -16.32
CA LEU A 223 -9.95 -15.30 -16.07
C LEU A 223 -11.30 -15.12 -15.35
N ASP A 224 -11.41 -14.09 -14.50
CA ASP A 224 -12.63 -13.74 -13.77
C ASP A 224 -12.97 -12.25 -13.89
N PHE A 225 -13.98 -11.95 -14.71
CA PHE A 225 -14.47 -10.58 -14.91
C PHE A 225 -15.15 -10.00 -13.66
N ALA A 226 -15.57 -10.81 -12.69
CA ALA A 226 -16.08 -10.30 -11.41
C ALA A 226 -14.97 -9.65 -10.56
N SER A 227 -13.70 -9.95 -10.86
CA SER A 227 -12.52 -9.42 -10.17
C SER A 227 -11.86 -8.26 -10.92
N ALA A 228 -12.56 -7.57 -11.83
CA ALA A 228 -12.00 -6.53 -12.69
C ALA A 228 -11.20 -5.44 -11.93
N GLU A 229 -11.71 -4.93 -10.81
CA GLU A 229 -11.02 -3.93 -9.98
C GLU A 229 -9.70 -4.46 -9.38
N LEU A 230 -9.69 -5.75 -8.98
CA LEU A 230 -8.50 -6.39 -8.45
C LEU A 230 -7.46 -6.60 -9.55
N ILE A 231 -7.90 -6.96 -10.75
CA ILE A 231 -7.03 -7.13 -11.94
C ILE A 231 -6.42 -5.79 -12.33
N ALA A 232 -7.21 -4.72 -12.40
CA ALA A 232 -6.72 -3.37 -12.68
C ALA A 232 -5.68 -2.91 -11.63
N ARG A 233 -5.88 -3.26 -10.35
CA ARG A 233 -4.88 -3.01 -9.31
C ARG A 233 -3.60 -3.82 -9.52
N ALA A 234 -3.73 -5.09 -9.90
CA ALA A 234 -2.58 -5.96 -10.19
C ALA A 234 -1.75 -5.41 -11.37
N GLU A 235 -2.41 -4.94 -12.43
CA GLU A 235 -1.75 -4.30 -13.58
C GLU A 235 -0.88 -3.12 -13.14
N ILE A 236 -1.41 -2.21 -12.32
CA ILE A 236 -0.64 -1.07 -11.79
C ILE A 236 0.55 -1.54 -10.95
N VAL A 237 0.36 -2.52 -10.06
CA VAL A 237 1.44 -3.06 -9.22
C VAL A 237 2.55 -3.70 -10.07
N ILE A 238 2.17 -4.48 -11.08
CA ILE A 238 3.10 -5.16 -12.00
C ILE A 238 3.85 -4.14 -12.84
N MET A 239 3.16 -3.19 -13.46
CA MET A 239 3.79 -2.15 -14.27
C MET A 239 4.75 -1.30 -13.44
N THR A 240 4.33 -0.83 -12.27
CA THR A 240 5.16 0.04 -11.41
C THR A 240 6.34 -0.68 -10.79
N ALA A 241 6.25 -2.00 -10.58
CA ALA A 241 7.39 -2.82 -10.16
C ALA A 241 8.52 -2.85 -11.21
N LEU A 242 8.18 -2.72 -12.50
CA LEU A 242 9.15 -2.78 -13.59
C LEU A 242 9.57 -1.38 -14.07
N CYS A 243 8.60 -0.48 -14.21
CA CYS A 243 8.81 0.93 -14.52
C CYS A 243 7.71 1.79 -13.86
N PRO A 244 8.04 2.59 -12.82
CA PRO A 244 7.05 3.39 -12.12
C PRO A 244 6.62 4.64 -12.90
N TYR A 245 7.30 5.00 -13.99
CA TYR A 245 6.99 6.20 -14.77
C TYR A 245 5.78 5.96 -15.68
N GLU A 246 4.70 6.67 -15.43
CA GLU A 246 3.43 6.51 -16.16
C GLU A 246 3.59 6.68 -17.68
N GLN A 247 4.45 7.60 -18.11
CA GLN A 247 4.61 7.98 -19.52
C GLN A 247 5.51 7.03 -20.33
N ASP A 248 6.23 6.12 -19.67
CA ASP A 248 7.16 5.20 -20.35
C ASP A 248 6.43 3.98 -20.94
N TRP A 249 5.22 3.69 -20.45
CA TRP A 249 4.42 2.56 -20.90
C TRP A 249 3.59 2.90 -22.14
N THR A 250 3.59 2.00 -23.12
CA THR A 250 2.62 2.00 -24.21
C THR A 250 1.52 0.99 -23.89
N ALA A 251 0.27 1.43 -23.86
CA ALA A 251 -0.89 0.55 -23.64
C ALA A 251 -1.63 0.24 -24.93
N GLY A 252 -2.06 -1.01 -25.08
CA GLY A 252 -2.81 -1.55 -26.21
C GLY A 252 -3.79 -2.64 -25.76
N HIS A 253 -4.59 -3.14 -26.69
CA HIS A 253 -5.58 -4.19 -26.42
C HIS A 253 -5.63 -5.18 -27.59
N THR A 254 -5.69 -6.47 -27.28
CA THR A 254 -5.85 -7.57 -28.25
C THR A 254 -7.02 -8.44 -27.85
N GLY A 255 -8.20 -8.17 -28.43
CA GLY A 255 -9.43 -8.87 -28.04
C GLY A 255 -9.84 -8.53 -26.61
N SER A 256 -9.72 -9.49 -25.70
CA SER A 256 -10.01 -9.33 -24.26
C SER A 256 -8.77 -9.18 -23.39
N GLU A 257 -7.58 -9.09 -24.01
CA GLU A 257 -6.31 -8.98 -23.31
C GLU A 257 -5.84 -7.52 -23.30
N HIS A 258 -5.31 -7.09 -22.15
CA HIS A 258 -4.62 -5.82 -22.04
C HIS A 258 -3.14 -6.05 -22.33
N VAL A 259 -2.57 -5.22 -23.18
CA VAL A 259 -1.16 -5.33 -23.58
C VAL A 259 -0.44 -4.06 -23.18
N TYR A 260 0.70 -4.20 -22.50
CA TYR A 260 1.58 -3.09 -22.14
C TYR A 260 2.97 -3.38 -22.66
N SER A 261 3.61 -2.39 -23.30
CA SER A 261 5.01 -2.51 -23.69
C SER A 261 5.87 -1.37 -23.19
N LEU A 262 7.13 -1.69 -22.91
CA LEU A 262 8.18 -0.79 -22.46
C LEU A 262 9.41 -1.04 -23.32
N LEU A 263 9.90 0.00 -23.99
CA LEU A 263 11.10 -0.05 -24.83
C LEU A 263 12.26 0.66 -24.10
N GLU A 264 13.35 -0.05 -23.86
CA GLU A 264 14.48 0.43 -23.05
C GLU A 264 15.77 -0.30 -23.46
N THR A 265 16.95 0.22 -23.13
CA THR A 265 18.18 -0.58 -23.24
C THR A 265 18.14 -1.75 -22.26
N GLN A 266 18.72 -2.90 -22.62
CA GLN A 266 18.73 -4.08 -21.77
C GLN A 266 19.40 -3.81 -20.40
N ASP A 267 20.48 -3.03 -20.40
CA ASP A 267 21.18 -2.65 -19.17
C ASP A 267 20.30 -1.79 -18.24
N ALA A 268 19.52 -0.86 -18.80
CA ALA A 268 18.60 -0.04 -18.00
C ALA A 268 17.42 -0.87 -17.47
N LEU A 269 16.90 -1.82 -18.26
CA LEU A 269 15.89 -2.77 -17.79
C LEU A 269 16.40 -3.60 -16.59
N LEU A 270 17.61 -4.15 -16.70
CA LEU A 270 18.26 -4.91 -15.61
C LEU A 270 18.57 -4.05 -14.37
N ALA A 271 19.01 -2.81 -14.58
CA ALA A 271 19.29 -1.87 -13.48
C ALA A 271 18.01 -1.50 -12.71
N ARG A 272 16.87 -1.32 -13.42
CA ARG A 272 15.56 -1.09 -12.79
C ARG A 272 15.15 -2.27 -11.93
N MET A 273 15.33 -3.51 -12.38
CA MET A 273 15.02 -4.71 -11.58
C MET A 273 15.83 -4.79 -10.28
N SER A 274 17.10 -4.36 -10.32
CA SER A 274 17.98 -4.33 -9.15
C SER A 274 17.58 -3.25 -8.12
N THR A 275 16.81 -2.24 -8.54
CA THR A 275 16.38 -1.09 -7.71
C THR A 275 14.90 -1.14 -7.33
N ALA A 276 14.10 -1.93 -8.03
CA ALA A 276 12.66 -2.14 -7.82
C ALA A 276 12.29 -2.69 -6.42
N ALA A 277 13.25 -3.09 -5.61
CA ALA A 277 13.06 -3.53 -4.22
C ALA A 277 12.79 -2.38 -3.21
N ILE A 278 12.73 -1.11 -3.63
CA ILE A 278 12.78 0.04 -2.71
C ILE A 278 11.44 0.82 -2.63
N GLY A 279 10.55 0.74 -3.62
CA GLY A 279 9.30 1.51 -3.69
C GLY A 279 8.09 0.85 -3.02
N ARG A 280 7.03 1.62 -2.74
CA ARG A 280 5.73 1.06 -2.30
C ARG A 280 5.03 0.40 -3.50
N PRO A 281 4.40 -0.78 -3.35
CA PRO A 281 3.66 -1.40 -4.44
C PRO A 281 2.59 -0.48 -5.04
N GLY A 282 2.55 -0.40 -6.38
CA GLY A 282 1.58 0.43 -7.09
C GLY A 282 1.84 1.93 -7.01
N GLU A 283 3.01 2.37 -6.54
CA GLU A 283 3.41 3.78 -6.55
C GLU A 283 3.80 4.21 -7.97
N VAL A 284 3.06 5.18 -8.51
CA VAL A 284 3.26 5.72 -9.86
C VAL A 284 4.00 7.06 -9.75
N ILE A 285 5.07 7.20 -10.54
CA ILE A 285 5.76 8.47 -10.75
C ILE A 285 5.13 9.16 -11.95
N ALA A 286 4.57 10.33 -11.70
CA ALA A 286 3.93 11.14 -12.72
C ALA A 286 4.96 11.67 -13.75
N GLY A 287 4.47 11.98 -14.95
CA GLY A 287 5.28 12.47 -16.05
C GLY A 287 6.05 13.74 -15.73
N THR A 288 7.22 13.88 -16.36
CA THR A 288 8.07 15.08 -16.30
C THR A 288 8.13 15.83 -17.63
N ILE A 289 7.57 15.24 -18.70
CA ILE A 289 7.56 15.79 -20.05
C ILE A 289 6.14 16.20 -20.42
N SER A 290 6.01 17.41 -20.97
CA SER A 290 4.77 17.92 -21.54
C SER A 290 4.62 17.47 -22.99
N HIS A 291 3.42 17.01 -23.32
CA HIS A 291 3.05 16.57 -24.65
C HIS A 291 1.96 17.46 -25.22
N TYR A 292 2.01 17.71 -26.53
CA TYR A 292 0.92 18.39 -27.22
C TYR A 292 -0.20 17.39 -27.50
N ALA A 293 -1.43 17.76 -27.15
CA ALA A 293 -2.65 17.03 -27.48
C ALA A 293 -3.76 18.03 -27.85
N ASP A 294 -4.89 17.53 -28.31
CA ASP A 294 -6.06 18.36 -28.61
C ASP A 294 -6.58 19.06 -27.33
N ALA A 295 -6.89 20.36 -27.43
CA ALA A 295 -7.28 21.16 -26.27
C ALA A 295 -8.62 20.73 -25.66
N ALA A 296 -9.58 20.27 -26.48
CA ALA A 296 -10.85 19.75 -25.98
C ALA A 296 -10.63 18.40 -25.28
N ALA A 297 -9.81 17.53 -25.87
CA ALA A 297 -9.44 16.26 -25.23
C ALA A 297 -8.72 16.47 -23.89
N ILE A 298 -7.82 17.45 -23.78
CA ILE A 298 -7.18 17.80 -22.50
C ILE A 298 -8.22 18.27 -21.48
N GLY A 299 -9.12 19.17 -21.87
CA GLY A 299 -10.16 19.69 -20.98
C GLY A 299 -11.06 18.59 -20.41
N ASP A 300 -11.55 17.69 -21.27
CA ASP A 300 -12.39 16.56 -20.86
C ASP A 300 -11.59 15.55 -20.02
N GLY A 301 -10.37 15.21 -20.48
CA GLY A 301 -9.48 14.28 -19.79
C GLY A 301 -9.08 14.72 -18.39
N SER A 302 -8.88 16.03 -18.16
CA SER A 302 -8.53 16.58 -16.84
C SER A 302 -9.68 16.49 -15.84
N VAL A 303 -10.93 16.57 -16.32
CA VAL A 303 -12.13 16.49 -15.46
C VAL A 303 -12.52 15.03 -15.20
N GLN A 304 -12.49 14.19 -16.23
CA GLN A 304 -12.95 12.80 -16.16
C GLN A 304 -11.85 11.83 -15.69
N GLY A 305 -10.59 12.26 -15.65
CA GLY A 305 -9.46 11.40 -15.35
C GLY A 305 -9.18 10.37 -16.46
N THR A 306 -9.57 10.65 -17.70
CA THR A 306 -9.38 9.75 -18.84
C THR A 306 -8.11 10.08 -19.62
N ALA A 307 -7.47 9.05 -20.16
CA ALA A 307 -6.27 9.21 -20.97
C ALA A 307 -6.56 9.98 -22.27
N VAL A 308 -5.64 10.88 -22.63
CA VAL A 308 -5.63 11.63 -23.89
C VAL A 308 -4.45 11.18 -24.73
N ARG A 309 -4.62 11.15 -26.05
CA ARG A 309 -3.54 10.81 -26.98
C ARG A 309 -2.77 12.07 -27.40
N ALA A 310 -1.48 12.08 -27.14
CA ALA A 310 -0.54 13.10 -27.61
C ALA A 310 -0.28 13.00 -29.12
N LEU A 311 0.21 14.10 -29.71
CA LEU A 311 0.69 14.14 -31.10
C LEU A 311 1.79 13.13 -31.39
N CYS A 312 2.70 12.90 -30.44
CA CYS A 312 3.74 11.87 -30.56
C CYS A 312 3.22 10.44 -30.41
N GLY A 313 1.94 10.25 -30.07
CA GLY A 313 1.31 8.94 -29.90
C GLY A 313 1.23 8.43 -28.46
N VAL A 314 1.97 9.03 -27.52
CA VAL A 314 1.89 8.73 -26.08
C VAL A 314 0.48 8.98 -25.55
N HIS A 315 -0.05 8.07 -24.73
CA HIS A 315 -1.30 8.30 -24.00
C HIS A 315 -0.96 8.71 -22.57
N PHE A 316 -1.64 9.74 -22.06
CA PHE A 316 -1.41 10.23 -20.69
C PHE A 316 -2.69 10.82 -20.09
N VAL A 317 -2.84 10.82 -18.77
CA VAL A 317 -3.95 11.54 -18.11
C VAL A 317 -3.48 12.94 -17.72
N PRO A 318 -4.12 14.03 -18.19
CA PRO A 318 -3.68 15.40 -17.93
C PRO A 318 -4.01 15.83 -16.48
N ARG A 319 -3.14 15.45 -15.54
CA ARG A 319 -3.30 15.68 -14.09
C ARG A 319 -2.35 16.75 -13.52
N GLN A 320 -1.40 17.22 -14.33
CA GLN A 320 -0.33 18.11 -13.90
C GLN A 320 -0.37 19.43 -14.66
N ASP A 321 0.13 20.49 -14.04
CA ASP A 321 0.44 21.73 -14.75
C ASP A 321 1.63 21.48 -15.67
N HIS A 322 1.44 21.73 -16.97
CA HIS A 322 2.44 21.50 -18.02
C HIS A 322 3.45 22.65 -18.11
N ALA A 323 3.12 23.85 -17.62
CA ALA A 323 3.95 25.05 -17.74
C ALA A 323 5.41 24.90 -17.24
N PRO A 324 5.70 24.19 -16.14
CA PRO A 324 7.08 24.00 -15.66
C PRO A 324 7.83 22.84 -16.33
N MET A 325 7.21 22.07 -17.24
CA MET A 325 7.79 20.86 -17.81
C MET A 325 8.52 21.11 -19.12
N GLU A 326 9.50 20.28 -19.43
CA GLU A 326 10.12 20.26 -20.75
C GLU A 326 9.11 19.79 -21.81
N VAL A 327 9.21 20.30 -23.02
CA VAL A 327 8.34 19.92 -24.13
C VAL A 327 8.92 18.70 -24.85
N CYS A 328 8.11 17.68 -25.07
CA CYS A 328 8.47 16.51 -25.87
C CYS A 328 9.02 16.93 -27.25
N GLY A 329 10.26 16.55 -27.55
CA GLY A 329 10.95 16.89 -28.80
C GLY A 329 10.18 16.47 -30.06
N SER A 330 9.65 15.25 -30.09
CA SER A 330 8.84 14.76 -31.21
C SER A 330 7.55 15.56 -31.39
N CYS A 331 6.89 15.96 -30.29
CA CYS A 331 5.71 16.82 -30.41
C CYS A 331 6.11 18.21 -30.94
N ALA A 332 7.23 18.78 -30.48
CA ALA A 332 7.71 20.07 -30.94
C ALA A 332 8.02 20.07 -32.44
N GLU A 333 8.70 19.03 -32.94
CA GLU A 333 8.98 18.85 -34.37
C GLU A 333 7.71 18.71 -35.21
N LEU A 334 6.74 17.92 -34.74
CA LEU A 334 5.45 17.73 -35.43
C LEU A 334 4.65 19.04 -35.50
N VAL A 335 4.63 19.80 -34.40
CA VAL A 335 3.99 21.13 -34.37
C VAL A 335 4.67 22.08 -35.34
N GLU A 336 5.99 22.11 -35.40
CA GLU A 336 6.72 22.97 -36.33
C GLU A 336 6.47 22.58 -37.80
N LEU A 337 6.45 21.29 -38.11
CA LEU A 337 6.08 20.77 -39.42
C LEU A 337 4.65 21.17 -39.82
N MET A 338 3.69 21.10 -38.89
CA MET A 338 2.32 21.53 -39.13
C MET A 338 2.23 23.04 -39.37
N ARG A 339 2.96 23.85 -38.59
CA ARG A 339 3.05 25.31 -38.78
C ARG A 339 3.57 25.68 -40.16
N LEU A 340 4.65 25.03 -40.60
CA LEU A 340 5.24 25.23 -41.94
C LEU A 340 4.29 24.84 -43.08
N LYS A 341 3.43 23.84 -42.88
CA LYS A 341 2.40 23.45 -43.86
C LYS A 341 1.21 24.43 -43.89
N THR A 342 0.83 25.00 -42.75
CA THR A 342 -0.22 26.05 -42.70
C THR A 342 0.25 27.39 -43.25
N THR A 343 1.54 27.73 -43.13
CA THR A 343 2.07 28.99 -43.71
C THR A 343 2.31 28.91 -45.22
N SER A 344 2.46 27.70 -45.78
CA SER A 344 2.49 27.46 -47.23
C SER A 344 1.09 27.32 -47.87
N GLY A 345 0.03 27.28 -47.05
CA GLY A 345 -1.37 27.23 -47.46
C GLY A 345 -2.22 28.27 -46.70
N GLY A 346 -2.00 29.56 -47.03
CA GLY A 346 -2.84 30.72 -46.71
C GLY A 346 -3.87 30.62 -45.57
N GLY A 347 -3.47 31.04 -44.36
CA GLY A 347 -4.37 31.48 -43.28
C GLY A 347 -3.95 30.95 -41.90
N PRO A 348 -3.87 31.80 -40.85
CA PRO A 348 -3.38 31.36 -39.54
C PRO A 348 -4.45 30.52 -38.80
N PRO A 349 -4.07 29.39 -38.16
CA PRO A 349 -4.94 28.73 -37.19
C PRO A 349 -4.92 29.52 -35.86
N ALA A 350 -6.10 29.67 -35.27
CA ALA A 350 -6.27 30.25 -33.94
C ALA A 350 -5.75 29.25 -32.88
N LEU A 351 -5.07 29.80 -31.87
CA LEU A 351 -4.54 29.10 -30.69
C LEU A 351 -5.63 28.57 -29.78
#